data_AF-A6G8P4-F1
#
_entry.id   AF-A6G8P4-F1
#
_cell.length_a   1.000
_cell.length_b   1.000
_cell.length_c   1.000
_cell.angle_alpha   90.00
_cell.angle_beta   90.00
_cell.angle_gamma   90.00
#
_symmetry.space_group_name_H-M   'P 1'
#
loop_
_entity.id
_entity.type
_entity.pdbx_description
1 polymer ?
#
loop_
_entity_poly.entity_id
_entity_poly.type
_entity_poly.pdbx_seq_one_letter_code
_entity_poly.pdbx_strand_id
1 'polypeptide(L)'
;MKRRPHWRLSLAPSLALALSLLSAGCRGDDGGESSSEGADESSTDTTETDSEGADEVSTTESETSSETSSDTGTETETDTDTDTETETETETETETDTDTDTDSTTGDEGFGAIVGDCSPLEAELDASTPSLFTLHLDFRDDPYDDPEDLPLLTEGAQTILTTPNAGGSSTVSEAFAYELLSRCAGASLLKTEEEIGYDPEDSKKTDILVELFAQKVGVSVTRAVGFPPEDPYPAAQAVGLVNDKLADILVSSANVVAEDAWVKQILVIMAYADMHAELVEAAWLELVDDDPATAADTIVYVVVTDGMDTPLYFE
;
A
#
# COMPACT_ATOMS: atom_id res chain seq x y z
N MET A 1 19.99 -20.83 50.35
CA MET A 1 21.14 -20.49 49.47
C MET A 1 20.82 -20.93 48.05
N LYS A 2 20.29 -20.04 47.21
CA LYS A 2 20.11 -20.24 45.76
C LYS A 2 20.68 -19.01 45.05
N ARG A 3 21.65 -19.24 44.17
CA ARG A 3 22.43 -18.21 43.47
C ARG A 3 21.58 -17.58 42.38
N ARG A 4 21.63 -16.25 42.25
CA ARG A 4 21.06 -15.49 41.13
C ARG A 4 22.02 -15.54 39.93
N PRO A 5 21.53 -15.58 38.67
CA PRO A 5 22.38 -15.45 37.50
C PRO A 5 22.70 -13.97 37.24
N HIS A 6 23.96 -13.69 36.95
CA HIS A 6 24.46 -12.38 36.53
C HIS A 6 24.20 -12.21 35.03
N TRP A 7 23.33 -11.27 34.67
CA TRP A 7 23.26 -10.76 33.30
C TRP A 7 24.41 -9.77 33.08
N ARG A 8 25.21 -10.00 32.04
CA ARG A 8 26.27 -9.10 31.60
C ARG A 8 25.66 -8.02 30.72
N LEU A 9 25.78 -6.76 31.12
CA LEU A 9 25.61 -5.62 30.22
C LEU A 9 26.72 -5.68 29.16
N SER A 10 26.34 -5.74 27.89
CA SER A 10 27.22 -5.47 26.76
C SER A 10 27.02 -4.01 26.36
N LEU A 11 28.05 -3.18 26.57
CA LEU A 11 28.11 -1.83 26.01
C LEU A 11 28.40 -1.94 24.50
N ALA A 12 27.51 -1.40 23.66
CA ALA A 12 27.83 -1.10 22.27
C ALA A 12 28.56 0.25 22.18
N PRO A 13 29.55 0.40 21.28
CA PRO A 13 30.30 1.64 21.12
C PRO A 13 29.55 2.62 20.21
N SER A 14 29.43 3.87 20.65
CA SER A 14 29.00 5.01 19.86
C SER A 14 29.95 5.26 18.68
N LEU A 15 29.44 5.14 17.46
CA LEU A 15 30.15 5.57 16.26
C LEU A 15 29.70 7.00 15.93
N ALA A 16 30.54 7.98 16.31
CA ALA A 16 30.37 9.37 15.91
C ALA A 16 30.88 9.54 14.47
N LEU A 17 29.98 9.81 13.53
CA LEU A 17 30.34 10.18 12.16
C LEU A 17 30.53 11.70 12.10
N ALA A 18 31.78 12.14 11.90
CA ALA A 18 32.15 13.53 11.72
C ALA A 18 31.89 13.95 10.26
N LEU A 19 30.89 14.80 10.04
CA LEU A 19 30.63 15.43 8.75
C LEU A 19 31.58 16.63 8.58
N SER A 20 32.51 16.51 7.63
CA SER A 20 33.45 17.58 7.29
C SER A 20 32.82 18.53 6.28
N LEU A 21 32.71 19.81 6.65
CA LEU A 21 32.46 20.92 5.72
C LEU A 21 33.65 21.08 4.76
N LEU A 22 33.39 21.01 3.45
CA LEU A 22 34.23 21.65 2.44
C LEU A 22 33.47 22.78 1.77
N SER A 23 33.79 24.00 2.17
CA SER A 23 33.54 25.22 1.44
C SER A 23 34.68 25.45 0.43
N ALA A 24 34.36 25.54 -0.86
CA ALA A 24 35.23 26.12 -1.88
C ALA A 24 34.41 27.02 -2.80
N GLY A 25 34.74 28.32 -2.81
CA GLY A 25 34.10 29.33 -3.63
C GLY A 25 34.86 29.73 -4.90
N CYS A 26 34.23 30.67 -5.62
CA CYS A 26 34.71 31.48 -6.75
C CYS A 26 34.80 30.70 -8.10
N ARG A 27 34.35 31.21 -9.27
CA ARG A 27 34.70 32.51 -9.88
C ARG A 27 34.16 32.61 -11.34
N GLY A 28 33.77 33.82 -11.79
CA GLY A 28 33.76 34.31 -13.20
C GLY A 28 32.53 33.93 -14.04
N ASP A 29 31.62 34.83 -14.42
CA ASP A 29 31.74 36.04 -15.27
C ASP A 29 32.25 35.72 -16.69
N ASP A 30 31.33 35.62 -17.65
CA ASP A 30 31.50 36.17 -18.99
C ASP A 30 30.15 36.19 -19.73
N GLY A 31 29.83 37.35 -20.28
CA GLY A 31 28.56 37.66 -20.95
C GLY A 31 28.45 37.16 -22.39
N GLY A 32 27.26 37.36 -22.95
CA GLY A 32 27.00 37.11 -24.36
C GLY A 32 25.55 37.42 -24.73
N GLU A 33 25.29 38.71 -25.01
CA GLU A 33 24.16 39.12 -25.85
C GLU A 33 24.23 38.41 -27.21
N SER A 34 23.11 37.89 -27.71
CA SER A 34 22.82 37.91 -29.14
C SER A 34 21.33 37.73 -29.39
N SER A 35 20.69 38.85 -29.76
CA SER A 35 19.43 38.87 -30.47
C SER A 35 19.54 38.13 -31.81
N SER A 36 18.49 37.41 -32.20
CA SER A 36 18.04 37.42 -33.60
C SER A 36 16.60 36.92 -33.70
N GLU A 37 15.73 37.83 -34.13
CA GLU A 37 14.44 37.53 -34.73
C GLU A 37 14.61 36.64 -35.97
N GLY A 38 13.61 35.82 -36.26
CA GLY A 38 13.56 35.01 -37.48
C GLY A 38 12.24 34.27 -37.58
N ALA A 39 11.22 34.96 -38.10
CA ALA A 39 10.06 34.33 -38.70
C ALA A 39 10.50 33.59 -39.97
N ASP A 40 10.02 32.37 -40.19
CA ASP A 40 9.76 31.91 -41.55
C ASP A 40 8.70 30.80 -41.55
N GLU A 41 7.75 30.97 -42.46
CA GLU A 41 6.68 30.04 -42.77
C GLU A 41 7.18 29.11 -43.88
N SER A 42 6.92 27.81 -43.82
CA SER A 42 6.76 27.04 -45.06
C SER A 42 6.14 25.67 -44.81
N SER A 43 5.03 25.44 -45.51
CA SER A 43 4.47 24.14 -45.83
C SER A 43 5.45 23.21 -46.55
N THR A 44 5.27 21.89 -46.33
CA THR A 44 5.31 20.76 -47.29
C THR A 44 4.99 19.52 -46.46
N ASP A 45 3.82 18.88 -46.56
CA ASP A 45 3.28 18.07 -47.67
C ASP A 45 4.15 16.86 -48.05
N THR A 46 3.49 15.70 -48.12
CA THR A 46 3.91 14.37 -48.64
C THR A 46 5.04 13.63 -47.91
N THR A 47 4.74 12.44 -47.37
CA THR A 47 4.78 11.19 -48.14
C THR A 47 4.25 10.02 -47.31
N GLU A 48 3.26 9.33 -47.88
CA GLU A 48 2.91 7.96 -47.53
C GLU A 48 4.12 7.04 -47.74
N THR A 49 4.34 6.11 -46.83
CA THR A 49 5.24 4.98 -47.05
C THR A 49 4.57 3.75 -46.47
N ASP A 50 3.87 3.05 -47.37
CA ASP A 50 3.57 1.63 -47.23
C ASP A 50 4.87 0.86 -47.01
N SER A 51 4.91 0.09 -45.93
CA SER A 51 5.87 -1.00 -45.77
C SER A 51 5.13 -2.26 -45.40
N GLU A 52 4.66 -2.97 -46.43
CA GLU A 52 4.42 -4.40 -46.39
C GLU A 52 5.77 -5.12 -46.23
N GLY A 53 5.86 -6.07 -45.31
CA GLY A 53 7.15 -6.68 -44.98
C GLY A 53 7.10 -7.93 -44.11
N ALA A 54 6.44 -8.96 -44.62
CA ALA A 54 6.79 -10.39 -44.51
C ALA A 54 6.86 -11.06 -43.12
N ASP A 55 5.87 -11.93 -42.91
CA ASP A 55 5.93 -13.23 -42.25
C ASP A 55 7.31 -13.91 -42.25
N GLU A 56 7.80 -14.27 -41.06
CA GLU A 56 8.48 -15.55 -40.86
C GLU A 56 7.98 -16.21 -39.56
N VAL A 57 7.03 -17.13 -39.75
CA VAL A 57 6.59 -18.12 -38.78
C VAL A 57 7.68 -19.20 -38.68
N SER A 58 8.38 -19.24 -37.55
CA SER A 58 9.26 -20.37 -37.21
C SER A 58 8.61 -21.22 -36.12
N THR A 59 7.82 -22.19 -36.58
CA THR A 59 7.33 -23.32 -35.78
C THR A 59 8.49 -24.27 -35.50
N THR A 60 8.86 -24.43 -34.23
CA THR A 60 9.73 -25.54 -33.80
C THR A 60 8.93 -26.44 -32.87
N GLU A 61 8.38 -27.50 -33.46
CA GLU A 61 7.86 -28.64 -32.70
C GLU A 61 9.04 -29.47 -32.18
N SER A 62 9.08 -29.70 -30.88
CA SER A 62 9.92 -30.74 -30.27
C SER A 62 9.04 -31.64 -29.42
N GLU A 63 8.48 -32.63 -30.11
CA GLU A 63 8.01 -33.88 -29.54
C GLU A 63 9.22 -34.58 -28.88
N THR A 64 9.19 -34.78 -27.57
CA THR A 64 10.01 -35.82 -26.92
C THR A 64 9.15 -36.56 -25.92
N SER A 65 8.53 -37.62 -26.42
CA SER A 65 8.05 -38.75 -25.67
C SER A 65 9.21 -39.44 -24.95
N SER A 66 9.12 -39.60 -23.63
CA SER A 66 9.87 -40.61 -22.89
C SER A 66 9.03 -41.10 -21.73
N GLU A 67 8.37 -42.23 -21.97
CA GLU A 67 7.79 -43.06 -20.94
C GLU A 67 8.92 -43.70 -20.14
N THR A 68 8.86 -43.62 -18.81
CA THR A 68 9.52 -44.60 -17.94
C THR A 68 8.70 -44.77 -16.68
N SER A 69 8.00 -45.89 -16.65
CA SER A 69 7.44 -46.58 -15.49
C SER A 69 8.47 -46.78 -14.37
N SER A 70 8.09 -46.46 -13.14
CA SER A 70 8.55 -47.20 -11.96
C SER A 70 7.52 -47.10 -10.84
N ASP A 71 6.69 -48.14 -10.78
CA ASP A 71 6.14 -48.68 -9.55
C ASP A 71 7.23 -48.82 -8.48
N THR A 72 7.00 -48.25 -7.30
CA THR A 72 7.47 -48.85 -6.05
C THR A 72 6.54 -48.37 -4.95
N GLY A 73 5.61 -49.25 -4.58
CA GLY A 73 4.75 -49.07 -3.42
C GLY A 73 5.55 -49.10 -2.12
N THR A 74 5.01 -48.47 -1.09
CA THR A 74 5.19 -48.87 0.30
C THR A 74 4.00 -48.30 1.07
N GLU A 75 2.95 -49.11 1.16
CA GLU A 75 1.90 -48.96 2.18
C GLU A 75 2.56 -49.16 3.54
N THR A 76 2.48 -48.16 4.43
CA THR A 76 2.79 -48.33 5.86
C THR A 76 1.58 -47.88 6.65
N GLU A 77 0.64 -48.81 6.78
CA GLU A 77 -0.41 -48.77 7.79
C GLU A 77 0.24 -48.93 9.15
N THR A 78 0.12 -47.92 10.01
CA THR A 78 0.43 -48.05 11.44
C THR A 78 -0.84 -47.73 12.21
N ASP A 79 -1.66 -48.76 12.40
CA ASP A 79 -2.67 -48.81 13.44
C ASP A 79 -1.97 -48.69 14.80
N THR A 80 -2.31 -47.66 15.57
CA THR A 80 -2.01 -47.61 17.00
C THR A 80 -3.27 -47.22 17.72
N ASP A 81 -4.04 -48.25 18.06
CA ASP A 81 -5.00 -48.22 19.14
C ASP A 81 -4.25 -47.95 20.46
N THR A 82 -4.59 -46.88 21.15
CA THR A 82 -4.28 -46.73 22.57
C THR A 82 -5.50 -46.11 23.24
N ASP A 83 -6.37 -47.01 23.68
CA ASP A 83 -7.32 -46.74 24.76
C ASP A 83 -6.53 -46.44 26.04
N THR A 84 -6.70 -45.26 26.60
CA THR A 84 -6.44 -45.00 28.01
C THR A 84 -7.55 -44.13 28.55
N GLU A 85 -8.43 -44.82 29.26
CA GLU A 85 -9.49 -44.32 30.13
C GLU A 85 -8.97 -43.35 31.21
N THR A 86 -9.80 -42.34 31.46
CA THR A 86 -10.21 -41.85 32.79
C THR A 86 -9.12 -41.32 33.72
N GLU A 87 -9.19 -40.01 34.03
CA GLU A 87 -9.49 -39.55 35.39
C GLU A 87 -10.06 -38.11 35.35
N THR A 88 -11.00 -37.91 36.26
CA THR A 88 -11.78 -36.71 36.52
C THR A 88 -10.97 -35.75 37.38
N GLU A 89 -10.81 -34.50 36.98
CA GLU A 89 -10.46 -33.41 37.91
C GLU A 89 -11.36 -32.20 37.64
N THR A 90 -11.97 -31.76 38.72
CA THR A 90 -12.90 -30.66 38.84
C THR A 90 -12.11 -29.35 38.84
N GLU A 91 -12.32 -28.50 37.84
CA GLU A 91 -11.86 -27.12 37.88
C GLU A 91 -13.07 -26.19 37.88
N THR A 92 -13.01 -25.24 38.80
CA THR A 92 -14.09 -24.32 39.16
C THR A 92 -14.17 -23.23 38.11
N GLU A 93 -15.21 -23.26 37.28
CA GLU A 93 -15.61 -22.15 36.40
C GLU A 93 -15.93 -20.94 37.30
N THR A 94 -14.93 -20.08 37.50
CA THR A 94 -15.17 -18.71 37.96
C THR A 94 -15.52 -17.95 36.70
N GLU A 95 -16.81 -17.92 36.39
CA GLU A 95 -17.44 -17.00 35.44
C GLU A 95 -17.05 -15.58 35.85
N THR A 96 -15.90 -15.12 35.35
CA THR A 96 -15.62 -13.69 35.28
C THR A 96 -16.15 -13.31 33.92
N ASP A 97 -17.43 -12.95 33.90
CA ASP A 97 -18.04 -12.13 32.87
C ASP A 97 -17.17 -10.87 32.75
N THR A 98 -16.10 -10.99 31.98
CA THR A 98 -15.46 -9.84 31.38
C THR A 98 -16.24 -9.66 30.10
N ASP A 99 -17.40 -9.02 30.26
CA ASP A 99 -17.99 -8.20 29.20
C ASP A 99 -16.89 -7.23 28.78
N THR A 100 -16.00 -7.70 27.91
CA THR A 100 -15.19 -6.81 27.09
C THR A 100 -16.16 -6.40 26.01
N ASP A 101 -17.06 -5.49 26.38
CA ASP A 101 -17.64 -4.53 25.47
C ASP A 101 -16.45 -3.76 24.88
N THR A 102 -15.73 -4.37 23.94
CA THR A 102 -15.02 -3.65 22.89
C THR A 102 -16.10 -3.13 21.97
N ASP A 103 -16.92 -2.23 22.51
CA ASP A 103 -17.79 -1.34 21.77
C ASP A 103 -16.88 -0.24 21.21
N SER A 104 -15.93 -0.64 20.37
CA SER A 104 -15.24 0.27 19.46
C SER A 104 -16.17 0.53 18.28
N THR A 105 -17.38 1.03 18.55
CA THR A 105 -18.26 1.65 17.54
C THR A 105 -17.77 3.06 17.25
N THR A 106 -16.47 3.23 17.02
CA THR A 106 -15.87 4.51 16.62
C THR A 106 -16.17 4.86 15.15
N GLY A 107 -17.08 4.12 14.49
CA GLY A 107 -17.31 4.22 13.05
C GLY A 107 -18.76 4.27 12.59
N ASP A 108 -19.77 4.47 13.45
CA ASP A 108 -21.18 4.48 12.97
C ASP A 108 -21.66 5.85 12.46
N GLU A 109 -20.82 6.89 12.53
CA GLU A 109 -21.05 8.17 11.84
C GLU A 109 -20.25 8.18 10.55
N GLY A 110 -20.89 7.86 9.42
CA GLY A 110 -20.30 7.95 8.08
C GLY A 110 -20.98 7.03 7.06
N PHE A 111 -20.55 7.11 5.80
CA PHE A 111 -20.92 6.14 4.78
C PHE A 111 -20.22 4.79 5.04
N GLY A 112 -20.97 3.69 4.97
CA GLY A 112 -20.46 2.34 5.24
C GLY A 112 -20.02 2.09 6.69
N ALA A 113 -19.69 0.84 7.00
CA ALA A 113 -19.23 0.41 8.32
C ALA A 113 -17.78 -0.06 8.29
N ILE A 114 -16.94 0.48 9.18
CA ILE A 114 -15.56 0.01 9.35
C ILE A 114 -15.57 -1.13 10.38
N VAL A 115 -15.03 -2.28 10.02
CA VAL A 115 -14.90 -3.46 10.89
C VAL A 115 -13.42 -3.81 11.02
N GLY A 116 -12.90 -3.85 12.24
CA GLY A 116 -11.48 -4.10 12.52
C GLY A 116 -10.92 -3.13 13.55
N ASP A 117 -9.61 -3.24 13.81
CA ASP A 117 -8.94 -2.36 14.76
C ASP A 117 -8.40 -1.10 14.06
N CYS A 118 -9.04 0.03 14.37
CA CYS A 118 -8.60 1.37 13.93
C CYS A 118 -7.38 1.91 14.71
N SER A 119 -6.94 1.24 15.79
CA SER A 119 -6.09 1.83 16.82
C SER A 119 -4.56 1.73 16.67
N PRO A 120 -3.93 0.97 15.75
CA PRO A 120 -2.48 0.76 15.83
C PRO A 120 -1.65 1.97 15.35
N LEU A 121 -2.25 2.93 14.65
CA LEU A 121 -1.51 3.99 13.93
C LEU A 121 -0.58 4.84 14.80
N GLU A 122 -0.99 5.27 16.00
CA GLU A 122 -0.16 6.17 16.82
C GLU A 122 1.20 5.56 17.17
N ALA A 123 1.23 4.27 17.53
CA ALA A 123 2.47 3.58 17.89
C ALA A 123 3.37 3.33 16.67
N GLU A 124 2.76 3.14 15.50
CA GLU A 124 3.45 2.77 14.27
C GLU A 124 4.09 3.97 13.56
N LEU A 125 3.54 5.18 13.74
CA LEU A 125 4.16 6.39 13.20
C LEU A 125 5.57 6.63 13.77
N ASP A 126 5.81 6.26 15.03
CA ASP A 126 7.11 6.38 15.67
C ASP A 126 8.01 5.13 15.48
N ALA A 127 7.45 4.03 14.95
CA ALA A 127 8.19 2.80 14.72
C ALA A 127 9.16 2.96 13.53
N SER A 128 10.35 2.36 13.62
CA SER A 128 11.34 2.38 12.52
C SER A 128 11.24 1.16 11.61
N THR A 129 10.26 0.30 11.85
CA THR A 129 10.01 -0.93 11.10
C THR A 129 8.71 -0.78 10.34
N PRO A 130 8.59 -1.39 9.16
CA PRO A 130 7.35 -1.35 8.42
C PRO A 130 6.32 -2.27 9.11
N SER A 131 5.05 -1.99 8.89
CA SER A 131 3.93 -2.76 9.46
C SER A 131 2.80 -2.90 8.46
N LEU A 132 1.97 -3.93 8.65
CA LEU A 132 0.79 -4.18 7.84
C LEU A 132 -0.42 -4.41 8.75
N PHE A 133 -1.53 -3.77 8.40
CA PHE A 133 -2.82 -3.92 9.05
C PHE A 133 -3.89 -4.23 8.02
N THR A 134 -4.84 -5.06 8.43
CA THR A 134 -6.00 -5.42 7.61
C THR A 134 -7.27 -5.07 8.35
N LEU A 135 -8.22 -4.49 7.63
CA LEU A 135 -9.55 -4.14 8.12
C LEU A 135 -10.56 -4.24 6.99
N HIS A 136 -11.84 -4.09 7.33
CA HIS A 136 -12.94 -4.12 6.39
C HIS A 136 -13.70 -2.80 6.36
N LEU A 137 -14.20 -2.44 5.18
CA LEU A 137 -15.13 -1.36 4.95
C LEU A 137 -16.35 -1.89 4.19
N ASP A 138 -17.48 -2.00 4.89
CA ASP A 138 -18.72 -2.55 4.37
C ASP A 138 -19.64 -1.44 3.84
N PHE A 139 -19.86 -1.42 2.52
CA PHE A 139 -20.77 -0.52 1.80
C PHE A 139 -22.24 -0.92 1.96
N ARG A 140 -22.51 -2.10 2.55
CA ARG A 140 -23.84 -2.66 2.74
C ARG A 140 -24.58 -2.74 1.40
N ASP A 141 -25.87 -2.39 1.41
CA ASP A 141 -26.74 -2.32 0.23
C ASP A 141 -26.77 -0.92 -0.40
N ASP A 142 -25.67 -0.15 -0.33
CA ASP A 142 -25.57 1.19 -0.92
C ASP A 142 -24.28 1.33 -1.73
N PRO A 143 -24.34 1.62 -3.04
CA PRO A 143 -23.15 1.65 -3.88
C PRO A 143 -22.31 2.91 -3.77
N TYR A 144 -22.74 3.95 -3.03
CA TYR A 144 -22.14 5.29 -3.11
C TYR A 144 -22.24 5.88 -4.53
N ASP A 145 -23.43 5.85 -5.13
CA ASP A 145 -23.69 6.42 -6.46
C ASP A 145 -24.68 7.60 -6.45
N ASP A 146 -25.21 7.96 -5.27
CA ASP A 146 -26.17 9.03 -5.11
C ASP A 146 -25.50 10.31 -4.57
N PRO A 147 -25.84 11.51 -5.09
CA PRO A 147 -25.33 12.77 -4.54
C PRO A 147 -25.69 13.02 -3.07
N GLU A 148 -26.66 12.27 -2.52
CA GLU A 148 -27.07 12.32 -1.12
C GLU A 148 -26.04 11.62 -0.19
N ASP A 149 -25.11 10.85 -0.76
CA ASP A 149 -24.08 10.13 -0.02
C ASP A 149 -22.85 10.99 0.28
N LEU A 150 -22.57 11.99 -0.56
CA LEU A 150 -21.41 12.88 -0.39
C LEU A 150 -21.36 13.54 1.00
N PRO A 151 -22.45 14.09 1.56
CA PRO A 151 -22.46 14.64 2.92
C PRO A 151 -22.29 13.60 4.04
N LEU A 152 -22.34 12.31 3.74
CA LEU A 152 -22.08 11.23 4.69
C LEU A 152 -20.58 10.94 4.84
N LEU A 153 -19.73 11.50 3.98
CA LEU A 153 -18.28 11.45 4.14
C LEU A 153 -17.75 12.64 4.95
N THR A 154 -16.54 12.51 5.48
CA THR A 154 -15.81 13.61 6.11
C THR A 154 -15.50 14.74 5.12
N GLU A 155 -15.33 15.97 5.62
CA GLU A 155 -15.06 17.17 4.78
C GLU A 155 -13.83 17.01 3.89
N GLY A 156 -12.79 16.29 4.35
CA GLY A 156 -11.60 16.01 3.54
C GLY A 156 -11.87 15.03 2.40
N ALA A 157 -12.64 13.96 2.64
CA ALA A 157 -13.05 13.03 1.58
C ALA A 157 -13.92 13.75 0.54
N GLN A 158 -14.84 14.61 0.97
CA GLN A 158 -15.63 15.46 0.08
C GLN A 158 -14.74 16.38 -0.77
N THR A 159 -13.68 16.93 -0.18
CA THR A 159 -12.71 17.78 -0.89
C THR A 159 -11.97 16.98 -1.96
N ILE A 160 -11.51 15.76 -1.64
CA ILE A 160 -10.85 14.88 -2.61
C ILE A 160 -11.78 14.58 -3.79
N LEU A 161 -13.04 14.24 -3.53
CA LEU A 161 -14.02 13.92 -4.58
C LEU A 161 -14.40 15.10 -5.48
N THR A 162 -14.32 16.33 -4.96
CA THR A 162 -14.81 17.54 -5.65
C THR A 162 -13.70 18.42 -6.22
N THR A 163 -12.44 18.11 -5.89
CA THR A 163 -11.26 18.77 -6.46
C THR A 163 -10.82 18.02 -7.71
N PRO A 164 -10.48 18.71 -8.82
CA PRO A 164 -9.90 18.03 -9.98
C PRO A 164 -8.66 17.23 -9.58
N ASN A 165 -8.59 15.96 -9.98
CA ASN A 165 -7.40 15.13 -9.83
C ASN A 165 -6.42 15.39 -11.00
N ALA A 166 -5.17 14.94 -10.86
CA ALA A 166 -4.15 15.03 -11.92
C ALA A 166 -4.41 14.13 -13.15
N GLY A 167 -5.64 13.64 -13.28
CA GLY A 167 -6.06 12.56 -14.15
C GLY A 167 -5.99 11.20 -13.44
N GLY A 168 -6.92 10.32 -13.77
CA GLY A 168 -7.00 8.97 -13.19
C GLY A 168 -8.43 8.57 -12.85
N SER A 169 -8.62 7.29 -12.54
CA SER A 169 -9.90 6.68 -12.12
C SER A 169 -9.89 6.23 -10.66
N SER A 170 -9.09 6.88 -9.80
CA SER A 170 -8.85 6.50 -8.40
C SER A 170 -9.48 7.45 -7.38
N THR A 171 -10.21 8.48 -7.83
CA THR A 171 -10.72 9.55 -6.97
C THR A 171 -11.61 9.03 -5.83
N VAL A 172 -12.50 8.06 -6.10
CA VAL A 172 -13.35 7.46 -5.07
C VAL A 172 -12.50 6.60 -4.13
N SER A 173 -11.58 5.79 -4.66
CA SER A 173 -10.68 5.00 -3.79
C SER A 173 -9.78 5.86 -2.89
N GLU A 174 -9.31 7.02 -3.37
CA GLU A 174 -8.54 7.98 -2.59
C GLU A 174 -9.38 8.64 -1.50
N ALA A 175 -10.61 9.04 -1.84
CA ALA A 175 -11.53 9.62 -0.88
C ALA A 175 -11.89 8.64 0.25
N PHE A 176 -12.12 7.36 -0.08
CA PHE A 176 -12.41 6.34 0.94
C PHE A 176 -11.18 5.91 1.74
N ALA A 177 -9.99 5.91 1.14
CA ALA A 177 -8.75 5.75 1.89
C ALA A 177 -8.56 6.86 2.93
N TYR A 178 -8.82 8.12 2.55
CA TYR A 178 -8.82 9.25 3.48
C TYR A 178 -9.91 9.14 4.54
N GLU A 179 -11.15 8.84 4.12
CA GLU A 179 -12.32 8.68 5.00
C GLU A 179 -12.02 7.71 6.14
N LEU A 180 -11.40 6.57 5.80
CA LEU A 180 -11.00 5.57 6.76
C LEU A 180 -9.98 6.10 7.77
N LEU A 181 -8.91 6.75 7.29
CA LEU A 181 -7.89 7.33 8.18
C LEU A 181 -8.46 8.45 9.06
N SER A 182 -9.41 9.23 8.54
CA SER A 182 -10.08 10.30 9.28
C SER A 182 -10.96 9.74 10.39
N ARG A 183 -11.77 8.70 10.11
CA ARG A 183 -12.62 8.03 11.09
C ARG A 183 -11.84 7.21 12.11
N CYS A 184 -10.81 6.47 11.67
CA CYS A 184 -10.03 5.61 12.55
C CYS A 184 -9.04 6.39 13.43
N ALA A 185 -8.37 7.40 12.87
CA ALA A 185 -7.21 8.03 13.50
C ALA A 185 -7.28 9.57 13.55
N GLY A 186 -8.40 10.18 13.17
CA GLY A 186 -8.58 11.63 13.20
C GLY A 186 -7.72 12.37 12.18
N ALA A 187 -7.36 11.72 11.06
CA ALA A 187 -6.63 12.35 9.97
C ALA A 187 -7.34 13.62 9.49
N SER A 188 -6.54 14.68 9.27
CA SER A 188 -6.98 15.92 8.64
C SER A 188 -6.28 16.13 7.31
N LEU A 189 -7.03 16.39 6.24
CA LEU A 189 -6.47 16.63 4.91
C LEU A 189 -5.65 17.94 4.90
N LEU A 190 -4.40 17.86 4.45
CA LEU A 190 -3.55 19.03 4.24
C LEU A 190 -3.46 19.43 2.77
N LYS A 191 -3.25 18.44 1.89
CA LYS A 191 -3.08 18.63 0.45
C LYS A 191 -3.50 17.40 -0.35
N THR A 192 -3.99 17.60 -1.56
CA THR A 192 -4.20 16.55 -2.57
C THR A 192 -2.97 16.38 -3.48
N GLU A 193 -2.95 15.34 -4.32
CA GLU A 193 -1.82 14.99 -5.21
C GLU A 193 -1.27 16.17 -6.02
N GLU A 194 -2.15 17.01 -6.57
CA GLU A 194 -1.76 18.17 -7.38
C GLU A 194 -1.18 19.33 -6.57
N GLU A 195 -1.41 19.35 -5.26
CA GLU A 195 -1.00 20.43 -4.37
C GLU A 195 0.34 20.15 -3.67
N ILE A 196 0.78 18.89 -3.65
CA ILE A 196 2.05 18.46 -3.06
C ILE A 196 3.19 18.81 -4.02
N GLY A 197 4.20 19.51 -3.51
CA GLY A 197 5.38 19.90 -4.28
C GLY A 197 6.44 18.80 -4.35
N TYR A 198 7.05 18.63 -5.52
CA TYR A 198 8.18 17.72 -5.76
C TYR A 198 9.30 18.42 -6.54
N ASP A 199 10.54 17.97 -6.32
CA ASP A 199 11.74 18.36 -7.06
C ASP A 199 12.55 17.11 -7.45
N PRO A 200 12.58 16.70 -8.73
CA PRO A 200 11.98 17.38 -9.89
C PRO A 200 10.45 17.24 -9.94
N GLU A 201 9.79 18.15 -10.66
CA GLU A 201 8.31 18.20 -10.76
C GLU A 201 7.69 16.93 -11.37
N ASP A 202 8.44 16.17 -12.17
CA ASP A 202 8.01 14.92 -12.82
C ASP A 202 8.31 13.66 -11.99
N SER A 203 8.61 13.82 -10.70
CA SER A 203 8.81 12.71 -9.76
C SER A 203 7.55 11.84 -9.60
N LYS A 204 7.76 10.65 -9.01
CA LYS A 204 6.67 9.86 -8.42
C LYS A 204 5.93 10.69 -7.37
N LYS A 205 4.61 10.55 -7.37
CA LYS A 205 3.69 11.34 -6.55
C LYS A 205 3.00 10.47 -5.50
N THR A 206 2.61 11.13 -4.43
CA THR A 206 1.82 10.60 -3.32
C THR A 206 0.43 11.21 -3.44
N ASP A 207 -0.61 10.40 -3.26
CA ASP A 207 -1.98 10.79 -3.62
C ASP A 207 -2.54 11.87 -2.69
N ILE A 208 -2.26 11.80 -1.38
CA ILE A 208 -2.68 12.83 -0.42
C ILE A 208 -1.64 13.04 0.69
N LEU A 209 -1.64 14.24 1.27
CA LEU A 209 -0.88 14.59 2.47
C LEU A 209 -1.87 14.88 3.60
N VAL A 210 -1.69 14.21 4.72
CA VAL A 210 -2.56 14.37 5.90
C VAL A 210 -1.75 14.79 7.13
N GLU A 211 -2.44 15.39 8.09
CA GLU A 211 -1.98 15.52 9.46
C GLU A 211 -2.57 14.39 10.29
N LEU A 212 -1.70 13.60 10.92
CA LEU A 212 -2.03 12.56 11.89
C LEU A 212 -1.19 12.80 13.14
N PHE A 213 -1.83 12.92 14.30
CA PHE A 213 -1.15 13.16 15.58
C PHE A 213 -0.14 14.33 15.54
N ALA A 214 -0.51 15.42 14.85
CA ALA A 214 0.30 16.62 14.62
C ALA A 214 1.60 16.38 13.80
N GLN A 215 1.65 15.29 13.03
CA GLN A 215 2.71 14.96 12.10
C GLN A 215 2.17 14.93 10.67
N LYS A 216 2.99 15.39 9.71
CA LYS A 216 2.70 15.23 8.28
C LYS A 216 2.98 13.79 7.86
N VAL A 217 1.98 13.14 7.27
CA VAL A 217 2.07 11.76 6.79
C VAL A 217 1.62 11.74 5.34
N GLY A 218 2.48 11.22 4.46
CA GLY A 218 2.11 10.95 3.08
C GLY A 218 1.22 9.72 3.02
N VAL A 219 0.21 9.71 2.15
CA VAL A 219 -0.64 8.54 1.92
C VAL A 219 -0.70 8.26 0.43
N SER A 220 -0.28 7.06 0.06
CA SER A 220 -0.43 6.54 -1.29
C SER A 220 -1.58 5.53 -1.33
N VAL A 221 -2.31 5.49 -2.44
CA VAL A 221 -3.50 4.67 -2.63
C VAL A 221 -3.32 3.77 -3.85
N THR A 222 -3.83 2.56 -3.75
CA THR A 222 -3.90 1.62 -4.87
C THR A 222 -5.04 0.64 -4.69
N ARG A 223 -5.33 -0.13 -5.73
CA ARG A 223 -6.43 -1.09 -5.76
C ARG A 223 -5.89 -2.48 -6.08
N ALA A 224 -6.17 -3.45 -5.22
CA ALA A 224 -5.93 -4.86 -5.48
C ALA A 224 -7.20 -5.48 -6.08
N VAL A 225 -7.28 -5.41 -7.41
CA VAL A 225 -8.40 -5.92 -8.21
C VAL A 225 -7.91 -6.44 -9.57
N GLY A 226 -8.55 -7.49 -10.07
CA GLY A 226 -8.35 -8.01 -11.44
C GLY A 226 -9.33 -7.39 -12.44
N PHE A 227 -8.98 -7.39 -13.73
CA PHE A 227 -9.94 -7.10 -14.79
C PHE A 227 -9.84 -8.14 -15.91
N PRO A 228 -10.97 -8.73 -16.36
CA PRO A 228 -12.33 -8.60 -15.82
C PRO A 228 -12.46 -8.98 -14.33
N PRO A 229 -13.41 -8.42 -13.57
CA PRO A 229 -13.54 -8.67 -12.13
C PRO A 229 -13.80 -10.14 -11.78
N GLU A 230 -14.35 -10.91 -12.74
CA GLU A 230 -14.61 -12.33 -12.60
C GLU A 230 -13.36 -13.20 -12.82
N ASP A 231 -12.31 -12.63 -13.39
CA ASP A 231 -11.05 -13.36 -13.61
C ASP A 231 -10.26 -13.46 -12.28
N PRO A 232 -9.59 -14.59 -12.02
CA PRO A 232 -8.80 -14.74 -10.81
C PRO A 232 -7.69 -13.68 -10.71
N TYR A 233 -7.57 -13.05 -9.54
CA TYR A 233 -6.45 -12.16 -9.22
C TYR A 233 -5.18 -12.99 -8.92
N PRO A 234 -4.15 -12.98 -9.79
CA PRO A 234 -3.00 -13.87 -9.62
C PRO A 234 -2.03 -13.35 -8.55
N ALA A 235 -1.39 -14.26 -7.80
CA ALA A 235 -0.36 -13.90 -6.82
C ALA A 235 0.77 -13.03 -7.41
N ALA A 236 1.20 -13.30 -8.64
CA ALA A 236 2.21 -12.49 -9.32
C ALA A 236 1.77 -11.03 -9.56
N GLN A 237 0.46 -10.80 -9.73
CA GLN A 237 -0.10 -9.44 -9.84
C GLN A 237 -0.04 -8.72 -8.49
N ALA A 238 -0.32 -9.41 -7.39
CA ALA A 238 -0.20 -8.86 -6.03
C ALA A 238 1.27 -8.46 -5.73
N VAL A 239 2.23 -9.35 -6.03
CA VAL A 239 3.66 -9.07 -5.88
C VAL A 239 4.09 -7.85 -6.69
N GLY A 240 3.71 -7.79 -7.98
CA GLY A 240 4.00 -6.63 -8.82
C GLY A 240 3.39 -5.34 -8.26
N LEU A 241 2.12 -5.38 -7.86
CA LEU A 241 1.41 -4.23 -7.30
C LEU A 241 2.09 -3.66 -6.05
N VAL A 242 2.38 -4.53 -5.07
CA VAL A 242 2.99 -4.13 -3.80
C VAL A 242 4.41 -3.63 -4.02
N ASN A 243 5.23 -4.36 -4.79
CA ASN A 243 6.61 -3.96 -5.08
C ASN A 243 6.68 -2.60 -5.78
N ASP A 244 5.89 -2.40 -6.84
CA ASP A 244 5.90 -1.17 -7.62
C ASP A 244 5.46 0.03 -6.78
N LYS A 245 4.42 -0.14 -5.94
CA LYS A 245 3.92 0.94 -5.07
C LYS A 245 4.91 1.31 -3.98
N LEU A 246 5.57 0.35 -3.35
CA LEU A 246 6.59 0.63 -2.34
C LEU A 246 7.82 1.31 -2.96
N ALA A 247 8.25 0.87 -4.14
CA ALA A 247 9.33 1.53 -4.87
C ALA A 247 8.98 2.99 -5.21
N ASP A 248 7.75 3.26 -5.66
CA ASP A 248 7.28 4.61 -5.95
C ASP A 248 7.23 5.50 -4.70
N ILE A 249 6.83 4.95 -3.53
CA ILE A 249 6.84 5.64 -2.23
C ILE A 249 8.25 6.08 -1.82
N LEU A 250 9.27 5.25 -2.06
CA LEU A 250 10.66 5.62 -1.75
C LEU A 250 11.10 6.82 -2.61
N VAL A 251 10.69 6.85 -3.89
CA VAL A 251 11.01 7.94 -4.80
C VAL A 251 10.27 9.22 -4.43
N SER A 252 8.96 9.14 -4.15
CA SER A 252 8.16 10.32 -3.77
C SER A 252 8.65 10.92 -2.45
N SER A 253 9.00 10.08 -1.47
CA SER A 253 9.54 10.50 -0.18
C SER A 253 10.90 11.18 -0.29
N ALA A 254 11.72 10.77 -1.27
CA ALA A 254 13.03 11.38 -1.49
C ALA A 254 12.95 12.74 -2.21
N ASN A 255 11.92 12.93 -3.04
CA ASN A 255 11.81 14.08 -3.93
C ASN A 255 10.76 15.12 -3.51
N VAL A 256 9.99 14.88 -2.44
CA VAL A 256 9.05 15.88 -1.89
C VAL A 256 9.80 17.13 -1.44
N VAL A 257 9.26 18.31 -1.73
CA VAL A 257 9.86 19.59 -1.28
C VAL A 257 9.79 19.73 0.23
N ALA A 258 10.71 20.49 0.81
CA ALA A 258 10.85 20.62 2.26
C ALA A 258 9.58 21.14 2.96
N GLU A 259 8.78 21.96 2.28
CA GLU A 259 7.52 22.48 2.78
C GLU A 259 6.46 21.39 2.99
N ASP A 260 6.47 20.35 2.17
CA ASP A 260 5.47 19.27 2.16
C ASP A 260 6.00 17.95 2.70
N ALA A 261 7.28 17.89 3.06
CA ALA A 261 7.93 16.71 3.60
C ALA A 261 7.16 16.11 4.78
N TRP A 262 6.83 14.83 4.63
CA TRP A 262 6.24 14.00 5.67
C TRP A 262 7.31 13.27 6.47
N VAL A 263 6.94 12.81 7.66
CA VAL A 263 7.81 11.99 8.52
C VAL A 263 7.65 10.49 8.27
N LYS A 264 6.54 10.10 7.64
CA LYS A 264 6.10 8.72 7.46
C LYS A 264 5.22 8.59 6.22
N GLN A 265 5.17 7.39 5.63
CA GLN A 265 4.23 7.05 4.56
C GLN A 265 3.30 5.90 4.96
N ILE A 266 2.04 6.06 4.59
CA ILE A 266 1.03 5.00 4.60
C ILE A 266 0.74 4.60 3.14
N LEU A 267 0.70 3.31 2.85
CA LEU A 267 0.14 2.75 1.63
C LEU A 267 -1.23 2.13 1.96
N VAL A 268 -2.30 2.69 1.42
CA VAL A 268 -3.65 2.11 1.51
C VAL A 268 -3.93 1.31 0.25
N ILE A 269 -4.25 0.04 0.41
CA ILE A 269 -4.57 -0.91 -0.65
C ILE A 269 -6.05 -1.28 -0.49
N MET A 270 -6.91 -0.78 -1.38
CA MET A 270 -8.31 -1.20 -1.44
C MET A 270 -8.36 -2.59 -2.08
N ALA A 271 -8.72 -3.62 -1.32
CA ALA A 271 -8.76 -5.01 -1.74
C ALA A 271 -10.20 -5.44 -2.01
N TYR A 272 -10.48 -5.87 -3.24
CA TYR A 272 -11.84 -6.13 -3.72
C TYR A 272 -12.55 -7.29 -2.99
N ALA A 273 -11.80 -8.17 -2.32
CA ALA A 273 -12.33 -9.24 -1.48
C ALA A 273 -11.21 -9.78 -0.58
N ASP A 274 -11.57 -10.62 0.41
CA ASP A 274 -10.63 -11.31 1.30
C ASP A 274 -9.46 -11.98 0.55
N MET A 275 -9.77 -12.70 -0.54
CA MET A 275 -8.74 -13.37 -1.34
C MET A 275 -7.69 -12.39 -1.89
N HIS A 276 -8.08 -11.16 -2.24
CA HIS A 276 -7.15 -10.14 -2.73
C HIS A 276 -6.27 -9.65 -1.59
N ALA A 277 -6.83 -9.45 -0.39
CA ALA A 277 -6.08 -9.07 0.80
C ALA A 277 -5.08 -10.16 1.19
N GLU A 278 -5.49 -11.43 1.24
CA GLU A 278 -4.60 -12.56 1.52
C GLU A 278 -3.41 -12.62 0.55
N LEU A 279 -3.64 -12.35 -0.75
CA LEU A 279 -2.57 -12.33 -1.75
C LEU A 279 -1.64 -11.11 -1.61
N VAL A 280 -2.18 -9.96 -1.23
CA VAL A 280 -1.40 -8.75 -0.92
C VAL A 280 -0.55 -8.95 0.34
N GLU A 281 -1.11 -9.55 1.39
CA GLU A 281 -0.40 -9.89 2.62
C GLU A 281 0.74 -10.88 2.35
N ALA A 282 0.47 -11.93 1.57
CA ALA A 282 1.50 -12.90 1.18
C ALA A 282 2.62 -12.23 0.37
N ALA A 283 2.28 -11.36 -0.58
CA ALA A 283 3.23 -10.60 -1.37
C ALA A 283 4.09 -9.66 -0.50
N TRP A 284 3.46 -8.96 0.45
CA TRP A 284 4.14 -8.09 1.39
C TRP A 284 5.15 -8.85 2.27
N LEU A 285 4.73 -9.99 2.84
CA LEU A 285 5.60 -10.82 3.68
C LEU A 285 6.81 -11.32 2.89
N GLU A 286 6.60 -11.82 1.67
CA GLU A 286 7.68 -12.25 0.78
C GLU A 286 8.67 -11.10 0.51
N LEU A 287 8.17 -9.92 0.16
CA LEU A 287 9.00 -8.75 -0.15
C LEU A 287 9.80 -8.26 1.06
N VAL A 288 9.19 -8.19 2.24
CA VAL A 288 9.86 -7.71 3.46
C VAL A 288 10.88 -8.74 3.98
N ASP A 289 10.62 -10.04 3.82
CA ASP A 289 11.57 -11.09 4.17
C ASP A 289 12.79 -11.10 3.23
N ASP A 290 12.59 -10.85 1.93
CA ASP A 290 13.65 -10.85 0.92
C ASP A 290 14.48 -9.55 0.90
N ASP A 291 13.82 -8.39 0.91
CA ASP A 291 14.48 -7.08 0.94
C ASP A 291 13.67 -6.06 1.77
N PRO A 292 13.91 -5.98 3.09
CA PRO A 292 13.18 -5.07 3.98
C PRO A 292 13.42 -3.59 3.63
N ALA A 293 14.46 -3.26 2.85
CA ALA A 293 14.69 -1.89 2.41
C ALA A 293 13.61 -1.41 1.43
N THR A 294 12.93 -2.33 0.72
CA THR A 294 11.84 -2.00 -0.20
C THR A 294 10.66 -1.36 0.52
N ALA A 295 10.31 -1.88 1.70
CA ALA A 295 9.25 -1.33 2.53
C ALA A 295 9.71 -0.12 3.35
N ALA A 296 11.01 0.01 3.60
CA ALA A 296 11.61 0.96 4.54
C ALA A 296 10.87 0.92 5.88
N ASP A 297 10.16 1.99 6.24
CA ASP A 297 9.36 2.09 7.45
C ASP A 297 7.87 2.35 7.12
N THR A 298 7.43 2.04 5.91
CA THR A 298 6.06 2.26 5.42
C THR A 298 5.04 1.44 6.21
N ILE A 299 3.91 2.07 6.54
CA ILE A 299 2.73 1.40 7.11
C ILE A 299 1.81 1.00 5.96
N VAL A 300 1.42 -0.26 5.88
CA VAL A 300 0.48 -0.75 4.87
C VAL A 300 -0.87 -1.01 5.51
N TYR A 301 -1.92 -0.43 4.93
CA TYR A 301 -3.31 -0.73 5.25
C TYR A 301 -3.93 -1.48 4.09
N VAL A 302 -4.32 -2.73 4.32
CA VAL A 302 -5.12 -3.52 3.39
C VAL A 302 -6.57 -3.39 3.82
N VAL A 303 -7.36 -2.71 2.99
CA VAL A 303 -8.78 -2.43 3.26
C VAL A 303 -9.61 -3.33 2.38
N VAL A 304 -10.13 -4.42 2.95
CA VAL A 304 -11.12 -5.25 2.28
C VAL A 304 -12.42 -4.47 2.18
N THR A 305 -13.00 -4.40 1.00
CA THR A 305 -14.33 -3.81 0.83
C THR A 305 -15.39 -4.90 0.72
N ASP A 306 -16.54 -4.65 1.33
CA ASP A 306 -17.70 -5.54 1.32
C ASP A 306 -18.93 -4.78 0.83
N GLY A 307 -19.96 -5.51 0.38
CA GLY A 307 -21.23 -4.91 -0.05
C GLY A 307 -21.19 -4.39 -1.49
N MET A 308 -21.83 -3.25 -1.74
CA MET A 308 -21.86 -2.61 -3.06
C MET A 308 -20.67 -1.66 -3.26
N ASP A 309 -19.46 -2.18 -3.31
CA ASP A 309 -18.21 -1.41 -3.37
C ASP A 309 -17.71 -1.10 -4.81
N THR A 310 -18.48 -1.48 -5.83
CA THR A 310 -18.05 -1.43 -7.24
C THR A 310 -17.50 -0.06 -7.68
N PRO A 311 -18.08 1.08 -7.26
CA PRO A 311 -17.55 2.40 -7.64
C PRO A 311 -16.13 2.69 -7.16
N LEU A 312 -15.58 1.97 -6.17
CA LEU A 312 -14.19 2.16 -5.75
C LEU A 312 -13.19 1.64 -6.79
N TYR A 313 -13.62 0.69 -7.62
CA TYR A 313 -12.73 -0.05 -8.51
C TYR A 313 -12.88 0.30 -9.98
N PHE A 314 -14.05 0.77 -10.40
CA PHE A 314 -14.42 0.82 -11.82
C PHE A 314 -15.08 2.15 -12.25
N GLU A 315 -14.48 3.27 -11.87
CA GLU A 315 -14.84 4.63 -12.33
C GLU A 315 -14.55 4.88 -13.82
#